data_AF-A0A961H486-F1
#
_entry.id   AF-A0A961H486-F1
#
_cell.length_a   1.000
_cell.length_b   1.000
_cell.length_c   1.000
_cell.angle_alpha   90.00
_cell.angle_beta   90.00
_cell.angle_gamma   90.00
#
_symmetry.space_group_name_H-M   'P 1'
#
loop_
_entity.id
_entity.type
_entity.pdbx_description
1 polymer ?
#
loop_
_entity_poly.entity_id
_entity_poly.type
_entity_poly.pdbx_seq_one_letter_code
_entity_poly.pdbx_strand_id
1 'polypeptide(L)'
;MLQVPDDLPSELAPLFWLLGVWEGSGVLNYPVGDEVRNYEFGQRVSFSHDGLPHLNYSSYTWLLDSDGDQPLPTPLMTEVGFWRLARPATDADPGPGLLAGVGEPAYGSAEDVETLRNTNDGFDLEVSILHPGGVSELYL
;
A
#
# COMPACT_ATOMS: atom_id res chain seq x y z
N MET A 1 -16.48 -16.58 -1.49
CA MET A 1 -16.14 -16.01 -0.16
C MET A 1 -14.63 -15.98 -0.09
N LEU A 2 -14.00 -14.81 0.03
CA LEU A 2 -12.56 -14.76 0.32
C LEU A 2 -12.39 -15.20 1.78
N GLN A 3 -11.54 -16.21 2.02
CA GLN A 3 -11.16 -16.62 3.37
C GLN A 3 -9.93 -15.84 3.80
N VAL A 4 -9.95 -15.35 5.04
CA VAL A 4 -8.77 -14.77 5.67
C VAL A 4 -7.80 -15.91 5.97
N PRO A 5 -6.52 -15.82 5.57
CA PRO A 5 -5.51 -16.82 5.93
C PRO A 5 -5.36 -16.94 7.45
N ASP A 6 -5.22 -18.16 7.96
CA ASP A 6 -5.09 -18.42 9.41
C ASP A 6 -3.80 -17.85 10.01
N ASP A 7 -2.81 -17.54 9.17
CA ASP A 7 -1.49 -16.99 9.53
C ASP A 7 -1.40 -15.47 9.30
N LEU A 8 -2.49 -14.81 8.92
CA LEU A 8 -2.51 -13.37 8.73
C LEU A 8 -2.53 -12.67 10.11
N PRO A 9 -1.61 -11.73 10.39
CA PRO A 9 -1.70 -10.87 11.58
C PRO A 9 -3.08 -10.22 11.65
N SER A 10 -3.71 -10.27 12.82
CA SER A 10 -5.07 -9.76 13.02
C SER A 10 -5.23 -8.31 12.56
N GLU A 11 -4.22 -7.46 12.73
CA GLU A 11 -4.21 -6.07 12.25
C GLU A 11 -4.36 -5.93 10.72
N LEU A 12 -4.05 -6.96 9.95
CA LEU A 12 -4.22 -6.97 8.50
C LEU A 12 -5.58 -7.48 8.05
N ALA A 13 -6.40 -8.02 8.97
CA ALA A 13 -7.74 -8.51 8.63
C ALA A 13 -8.62 -7.45 7.91
N PRO A 14 -8.60 -6.15 8.26
CA PRO A 14 -9.35 -5.13 7.51
C PRO A 14 -8.84 -4.88 6.08
N LEU A 15 -7.56 -5.22 5.82
CA LEU A 15 -6.86 -4.95 4.56
C LEU A 15 -6.64 -6.21 3.73
N PHE A 16 -7.06 -7.40 4.20
CA PHE A 16 -6.75 -8.68 3.59
C PHE A 16 -7.18 -8.79 2.12
N TRP A 17 -8.24 -8.07 1.75
CA TRP A 17 -8.79 -8.06 0.40
C TRP A 17 -7.85 -7.38 -0.61
N LEU A 18 -6.87 -6.61 -0.16
CA LEU A 18 -5.83 -6.01 -1.02
C LEU A 18 -4.74 -7.02 -1.41
N LEU A 19 -4.55 -8.09 -0.64
CA LEU A 19 -3.46 -9.05 -0.88
C LEU A 19 -3.55 -9.68 -2.27
N GLY A 20 -2.42 -9.68 -2.98
CA GLY A 20 -2.30 -10.23 -4.31
C GLY A 20 -1.69 -9.25 -5.31
N VAL A 21 -1.85 -9.57 -6.58
CA VAL A 21 -1.38 -8.75 -7.70
C VAL A 21 -2.60 -8.26 -8.48
N TRP A 22 -2.66 -6.95 -8.65
CA TRP A 22 -3.69 -6.24 -9.39
C TRP A 22 -3.07 -5.67 -10.66
N GLU A 23 -3.74 -5.84 -11.79
CA GLU A 23 -3.31 -5.27 -13.06
C GLU A 23 -4.52 -4.68 -13.79
N GLY A 24 -4.33 -3.50 -14.35
CA GLY A 24 -5.37 -2.81 -15.10
C GLY A 24 -4.80 -1.65 -15.90
N SER A 25 -5.70 -0.86 -16.47
CA SER A 25 -5.37 0.36 -17.18
C SER A 25 -6.17 1.55 -16.65
N GLY A 26 -5.66 2.74 -16.92
CA GLY A 26 -6.31 4.01 -16.59
C GLY A 26 -6.02 5.07 -17.64
N VAL A 27 -6.68 6.23 -17.47
CA VAL A 27 -6.51 7.41 -18.32
C VAL A 27 -6.07 8.57 -17.45
N LEU A 28 -5.02 9.27 -17.87
CA LEU A 28 -4.61 10.53 -17.26
C LEU A 28 -5.04 11.69 -18.15
N ASN A 29 -5.77 12.64 -17.56
CA ASN A 29 -6.21 13.86 -18.23
C ASN A 29 -5.99 15.07 -17.30
N TYR A 30 -5.00 15.89 -17.58
CA TYR A 30 -4.68 17.07 -16.76
C TYR A 30 -4.00 18.19 -17.56
N PRO A 31 -4.19 19.46 -17.18
CA PRO A 31 -3.55 20.60 -17.84
C PRO A 31 -2.07 20.73 -17.45
N VAL A 32 -1.22 21.07 -18.43
CA VAL A 32 0.19 21.43 -18.26
C VAL A 32 0.49 22.69 -19.08
N GLY A 33 0.50 23.83 -18.40
CA GLY A 33 0.57 25.14 -19.08
C GLY A 33 -0.69 25.37 -19.93
N ASP A 34 -0.50 25.72 -21.20
CA ASP A 34 -1.58 25.91 -22.19
C ASP A 34 -1.98 24.60 -22.91
N GLU A 35 -1.30 23.48 -22.64
CA GLU A 35 -1.57 22.17 -23.23
C GLU A 35 -2.34 21.27 -22.26
N VAL A 36 -3.12 20.33 -22.79
CA VAL A 36 -3.74 19.24 -22.01
C VAL A 36 -2.98 17.96 -22.30
N ARG A 37 -2.49 17.31 -21.24
CA ARG A 37 -1.95 15.94 -21.34
C ARG A 37 -3.10 14.96 -21.26
N ASN A 38 -3.18 14.06 -22.23
CA ASN A 38 -4.17 13.00 -22.30
C ASN A 38 -3.50 11.72 -22.78
N TYR A 39 -3.41 10.69 -21.93
CA TYR A 39 -2.79 9.42 -22.29
C TYR A 39 -3.32 8.25 -21.46
N GLU A 40 -3.30 7.07 -22.05
CA GLU A 40 -3.61 5.79 -21.43
C GLU A 40 -2.36 5.17 -20.80
N PHE A 41 -2.53 4.58 -19.62
CA PHE A 41 -1.46 3.88 -18.93
C PHE A 41 -1.94 2.53 -18.41
N GLY A 42 -1.01 1.58 -18.34
CA GLY A 42 -1.18 0.33 -17.62
C GLY A 42 -0.54 0.47 -16.24
N GLN A 43 -1.10 -0.22 -15.26
CA GLN A 43 -0.59 -0.25 -13.91
C GLN A 43 -0.66 -1.67 -13.36
N ARG A 44 0.42 -2.10 -12.73
CA ARG A 44 0.49 -3.28 -11.89
C ARG A 44 0.75 -2.85 -10.46
N VAL A 45 0.00 -3.40 -9.53
CA VAL A 45 0.14 -3.20 -8.09
C VAL A 45 0.27 -4.56 -7.42
N SER A 46 1.15 -4.68 -6.43
CA SER A 46 1.23 -5.86 -5.56
C SER A 46 1.11 -5.46 -4.11
N PHE A 47 0.29 -6.20 -3.37
CA PHE A 47 0.30 -6.20 -1.91
C PHE A 47 0.67 -7.59 -1.39
N SER A 48 1.61 -7.64 -0.46
CA SER A 48 2.01 -8.86 0.25
C SER A 48 2.27 -8.57 1.72
N HIS A 49 2.54 -9.60 2.53
CA HIS A 49 2.96 -9.44 3.92
C HIS A 49 4.07 -10.46 4.21
N ASP A 50 4.88 -10.18 5.23
CA ASP A 50 5.97 -11.04 5.72
C ASP A 50 5.68 -11.61 7.12
N GLY A 51 4.44 -11.42 7.60
CA GLY A 51 3.98 -11.86 8.92
C GLY A 51 4.02 -10.75 9.98
N LEU A 52 4.51 -9.56 9.63
CA LEU A 52 4.41 -8.36 10.48
C LEU A 52 3.09 -7.61 10.23
N PRO A 53 2.65 -6.72 11.14
CA PRO A 53 1.37 -6.02 11.04
C PRO A 53 1.39 -4.85 10.03
N HIS A 54 1.87 -5.12 8.81
CA HIS A 54 1.87 -4.18 7.69
C HIS A 54 1.79 -4.94 6.35
N LEU A 55 1.32 -4.26 5.32
CA LEU A 55 1.42 -4.72 3.94
C LEU A 55 2.66 -4.13 3.28
N ASN A 56 3.41 -4.97 2.57
CA ASN A 56 4.36 -4.56 1.54
C ASN A 56 3.58 -4.11 0.31
N TYR A 57 3.89 -2.92 -0.21
CA TYR A 57 3.28 -2.33 -1.39
C TYR A 57 4.32 -2.12 -2.50
N SER A 58 3.96 -2.46 -3.73
CA SER A 58 4.70 -2.00 -4.91
C SER A 58 3.75 -1.66 -6.05
N SER A 59 4.05 -0.60 -6.81
CA SER A 59 3.36 -0.27 -8.04
C SER A 59 4.33 0.08 -9.15
N TYR A 60 3.98 -0.35 -10.36
CA TYR A 60 4.68 -0.03 -11.59
C TYR A 60 3.67 0.37 -12.67
N THR A 61 3.96 1.47 -13.36
CA THR A 61 3.12 2.03 -14.43
C THR A 61 3.89 2.13 -15.74
N TRP A 62 3.17 2.03 -16.84
CA TRP A 62 3.70 2.18 -18.19
C TRP A 62 2.69 2.86 -19.11
N LEU A 63 3.15 3.58 -20.12
CA LEU A 63 2.30 4.17 -21.14
C LEU A 63 1.77 3.09 -22.10
N LEU A 64 0.50 3.19 -22.45
CA LEU A 64 -0.20 2.33 -23.41
C LEU A 64 -0.46 3.04 -24.75
N ASP A 65 -0.41 4.36 -24.78
CA ASP A 65 -0.46 5.17 -25.98
C ASP A 65 0.74 6.14 -26.04
N SER A 66 0.98 6.69 -27.23
CA SER A 66 1.98 7.73 -27.42
C SER A 66 1.59 8.66 -28.57
N ASP A 67 1.64 9.97 -28.33
CA ASP A 67 1.64 10.98 -29.38
C ASP A 67 3.03 11.02 -30.07
N GLY A 68 3.37 10.00 -30.86
CA GLY A 68 4.61 9.96 -31.64
C GLY A 68 5.22 8.56 -31.85
N ASP A 69 6.50 8.52 -32.25
CA ASP A 69 7.29 7.31 -32.56
C ASP A 69 7.88 6.61 -31.30
N GLN A 70 7.31 6.83 -30.11
CA GLN A 70 7.83 6.20 -28.89
C GLN A 70 7.50 4.70 -28.86
N PRO A 71 8.45 3.84 -28.45
CA PRO A 71 8.19 2.40 -28.33
C PRO A 71 7.23 2.13 -27.17
N LEU A 72 6.13 1.42 -27.44
CA LEU A 72 5.15 1.00 -26.43
C LEU A 72 5.32 -0.49 -26.06
N PRO A 73 5.13 -0.86 -24.78
CA PRO A 73 4.86 0.02 -23.63
C PRO A 73 6.14 0.74 -23.15
N THR A 74 6.01 2.02 -22.79
CA THR A 74 7.11 2.81 -22.18
C THR A 74 6.97 2.85 -20.66
N PRO A 75 7.97 2.43 -19.86
CA PRO A 75 7.97 2.58 -18.39
C PRO A 75 7.71 4.03 -17.96
N LEU A 76 6.84 4.26 -16.97
CA LEU A 76 6.48 5.60 -16.51
C LEU A 76 6.96 5.86 -15.07
N MET A 77 6.35 5.20 -14.08
CA MET A 77 6.66 5.42 -12.67
C MET A 77 6.65 4.10 -11.89
N THR A 78 7.55 4.02 -10.91
CA THR A 78 7.57 2.97 -9.88
C THR A 78 7.49 3.62 -8.51
N GLU A 79 6.78 2.97 -7.61
CA GLU A 79 6.75 3.30 -6.19
C GLU A 79 6.66 2.04 -5.34
N VAL A 80 7.20 2.11 -4.13
CA VAL A 80 7.20 1.01 -3.16
C VAL A 80 6.91 1.56 -1.77
N GLY A 81 6.39 0.76 -0.86
CA GLY A 81 6.02 1.27 0.44
C GLY A 81 5.45 0.26 1.41
N PHE A 82 4.95 0.78 2.52
CA PHE A 82 4.28 0.00 3.56
C PHE A 82 2.97 0.65 3.96
N TRP A 83 1.94 -0.18 4.15
CA TRP A 83 0.62 0.23 4.63
C TRP A 83 0.33 -0.48 5.94
N ARG A 84 -0.08 0.26 6.98
CA ARG A 84 -0.44 -0.33 8.29
C ARG A 84 -1.62 0.41 8.92
N LEU A 85 -2.29 -0.22 9.87
CA LEU A 85 -3.26 0.49 10.71
C LEU A 85 -2.53 1.53 11.56
N ALA A 86 -3.09 2.73 11.67
CA ALA A 86 -2.61 3.77 12.57
C ALA A 86 -2.92 3.36 14.00
N ARG A 87 -1.90 2.95 14.76
CA ARG A 87 -2.05 2.58 16.17
C ARG A 87 -0.77 2.83 16.97
N PRO A 88 -0.88 3.06 18.30
CA PRO A 88 0.29 3.19 19.15
C PRO A 88 1.20 1.95 19.08
N ALA A 89 2.51 2.18 19.02
CA ALA A 89 3.47 1.11 19.23
C ALA A 89 3.44 0.63 20.69
N THR A 90 3.69 -0.65 20.90
CA THR A 90 3.76 -1.30 22.21
C THR A 90 5.05 -2.09 22.33
N ASP A 91 5.37 -2.56 23.55
CA ASP A 91 6.58 -3.36 23.77
C ASP A 91 6.58 -4.69 23.01
N ALA A 92 5.41 -5.17 22.55
CA ALA A 92 5.28 -6.37 21.74
C ALA A 92 5.69 -6.18 20.27
N ASP A 93 5.95 -4.94 19.83
CA ASP A 93 6.41 -4.67 18.48
C ASP A 93 7.94 -4.78 18.35
N PRO A 94 8.44 -5.24 17.19
CA PRO A 94 9.86 -5.15 16.89
C PRO A 94 10.37 -3.70 16.97
N GLY A 95 11.43 -3.50 17.74
CA GLY A 95 12.03 -2.20 17.99
C GLY A 95 13.25 -1.89 17.11
N PRO A 96 13.81 -0.68 17.23
CA PRO A 96 15.02 -0.30 16.51
C PRO A 96 16.19 -1.22 16.86
N GLY A 97 17.07 -1.48 15.87
CA GLY A 97 18.23 -2.34 16.06
C GLY A 97 17.92 -3.84 16.08
N LEU A 98 16.83 -4.25 15.43
CA LEU A 98 16.36 -5.65 15.37
C LEU A 98 16.00 -6.22 16.76
N LEU A 99 15.55 -5.35 17.67
CA LEU A 99 15.04 -5.79 18.96
C LEU A 99 13.71 -6.52 18.75
N ALA A 100 13.64 -7.77 19.22
CA ALA A 100 12.39 -8.50 19.24
C ALA A 100 11.41 -7.83 20.20
N GLY A 101 10.13 -7.85 19.84
CA GLY A 101 9.05 -7.47 20.74
C GLY A 101 8.99 -8.40 21.95
N VAL A 102 8.49 -7.89 23.06
CA VAL A 102 8.35 -8.59 24.34
C VAL A 102 6.89 -8.54 24.78
N GLY A 103 6.32 -9.72 25.06
CA GLY A 103 4.94 -9.87 25.52
C GLY A 103 3.99 -10.34 24.42
N GLU A 104 2.69 -10.26 24.70
CA GLU A 104 1.63 -10.64 23.76
C GLU A 104 1.34 -9.49 22.78
N PRO A 105 1.02 -9.78 21.51
CA PRO A 105 0.60 -8.76 20.55
C PRO A 105 -0.60 -7.96 21.07
N ALA A 106 -0.48 -6.63 21.06
CA ALA A 106 -1.53 -5.73 21.56
C ALA A 106 -2.84 -5.80 20.76
N TYR A 107 -2.76 -6.22 19.50
CA TYR A 107 -3.90 -6.38 18.59
C TYR A 107 -3.95 -7.79 18.01
N GLY A 108 -3.75 -8.79 18.87
CA GLY A 108 -3.65 -10.20 18.49
C GLY A 108 -4.96 -10.84 18.03
N SER A 109 -6.12 -10.21 18.27
CA SER A 109 -7.43 -10.73 17.88
C SER A 109 -8.26 -9.72 17.08
N ALA A 110 -9.31 -10.23 16.41
CA ALA A 110 -10.29 -9.38 15.74
C ALA A 110 -10.96 -8.38 16.71
N GLU A 111 -11.28 -8.80 17.93
CA GLU A 111 -11.88 -7.91 18.94
C GLU A 111 -10.94 -6.76 19.29
N ASP A 112 -9.63 -7.04 19.46
CA ASP A 112 -8.65 -6.00 19.75
C ASP A 112 -8.53 -5.02 18.57
N VAL A 113 -8.50 -5.53 17.34
CA VAL A 113 -8.41 -4.69 16.13
C VAL A 113 -9.64 -3.79 16.01
N GLU A 114 -10.84 -4.28 16.32
CA GLU A 114 -12.07 -3.50 16.25
C GLU A 114 -12.06 -2.30 17.22
N THR A 115 -11.21 -2.30 18.25
CA THR A 115 -10.99 -1.11 19.11
C THR A 115 -10.32 0.06 18.38
N LEU A 116 -9.73 -0.17 17.21
CA LEU A 116 -9.10 0.84 16.36
C LEU A 116 -10.08 1.53 15.39
N ARG A 117 -11.38 1.21 15.43
CA ARG A 117 -12.37 1.87 14.58
C ARG A 117 -12.46 3.37 14.87
N ASN A 118 -12.41 4.16 13.80
CA ASN A 118 -12.62 5.60 13.86
C ASN A 118 -14.12 5.96 13.81
N THR A 119 -14.43 7.25 13.88
CA THR A 119 -15.83 7.75 13.90
C THR A 119 -16.60 7.50 12.61
N ASN A 120 -15.93 7.12 11.53
CA ASN A 120 -16.52 6.81 10.22
C ASN A 120 -16.72 5.30 10.01
N ASP A 121 -16.60 4.50 11.08
CA ASP A 121 -16.68 3.02 11.00
C ASP A 121 -15.59 2.41 10.09
N GLY A 122 -14.46 3.10 9.96
CA GLY A 122 -13.27 2.64 9.24
C GLY A 122 -12.06 2.51 10.16
N PHE A 123 -10.92 2.19 9.58
CA PHE A 123 -9.63 2.18 10.27
C PHE A 123 -8.74 3.26 9.68
N ASP A 124 -8.09 4.04 10.55
CA ASP A 124 -7.08 4.99 10.12
C ASP A 124 -5.83 4.22 9.64
N LEU A 125 -5.18 4.72 8.59
CA LEU A 125 -4.01 4.09 7.98
C LEU A 125 -2.82 5.02 8.04
N GLU A 126 -1.67 4.45 8.37
CA GLU A 126 -0.38 5.08 8.11
C GLU A 126 0.26 4.44 6.88
N VAL A 127 0.64 5.26 5.91
CA VAL A 127 1.21 4.80 4.65
C VAL A 127 2.51 5.53 4.37
N SER A 128 3.57 4.77 4.13
CA SER A 128 4.86 5.29 3.68
C SER A 128 5.12 4.84 2.25
N ILE A 129 5.41 5.78 1.36
CA ILE A 129 5.69 5.51 -0.06
C ILE A 129 7.04 6.14 -0.43
N LEU A 130 7.83 5.40 -1.21
CA LEU A 130 9.13 5.78 -1.71
C LEU A 130 9.14 5.68 -3.24
N HIS A 131 9.63 6.74 -3.87
CA HIS A 131 9.86 6.80 -5.31
C HIS A 131 11.37 6.74 -5.59
N PRO A 132 11.81 6.02 -6.63
CA PRO A 132 13.23 5.94 -7.01
C PRO A 132 13.90 7.31 -7.26
N GLY A 133 13.12 8.34 -7.56
CA GLY A 133 13.59 9.72 -7.75
C GLY A 133 13.97 10.47 -6.47
N GLY A 134 13.92 9.82 -5.30
CA GLY A 134 14.28 10.43 -4.01
C GLY A 134 13.12 11.16 -3.32
N VAL A 135 11.89 10.97 -3.78
CA VAL A 135 10.67 11.46 -3.11
C VAL A 135 10.19 10.40 -2.12
N SER A 136 9.81 10.85 -0.92
CA SER A 136 9.13 10.05 0.08
C SER A 136 7.84 10.74 0.47
N GLU A 137 6.76 9.97 0.51
CA GLU A 137 5.44 10.41 0.95
C GLU A 137 5.08 9.69 2.25
N LEU A 138 4.49 10.43 3.18
CA LEU A 138 4.02 9.91 4.44
C LEU A 138 2.59 10.42 4.67
N TYR A 139 1.67 9.47 4.79
CA TYR A 139 0.26 9.71 5.09
C TYR A 139 0.01 9.25 6.53
N LEU A 140 -0.52 10.15 7.37
CA LEU A 140 -0.81 9.97 8.80
C LEU A 140 -2.25 10.38 9.10
#